data_AF-A0A8T5P2V0-F1
#
_entry.id   AF-A0A8T5P2V0-F1
#
_cell.length_a   1.000
_cell.length_b   1.000
_cell.length_c   1.000
_cell.angle_alpha   90.00
_cell.angle_beta   90.00
_cell.angle_gamma   90.00
#
_symmetry.space_group_name_H-M   'P 1'
#
loop_
_entity.id
_entity.type
_entity.pdbx_description
1 polymer ?
#
loop_
_entity_poly.entity_id
_entity_poly.type
_entity_poly.pdbx_seq_one_letter_code
_entity_poly.pdbx_strand_id
1 'polypeptide(L)'
;MALRDEANKFSDLMNKWMMRLGKLSHEEEDELGAQLLEMDERYLLIQDVLMKRASNFEKSAISKCIKCGEFVPESLVVRNDDGVHCRACEGTAYYELQRA
;
A
#
# COMPACT_ATOMS: atom_id res chain seq x y z
N MET A 1 15.15 -8.60 -7.35
CA MET A 1 14.41 -9.88 -7.22
C MET A 1 15.17 -10.94 -6.40
N ALA A 2 16.41 -10.73 -5.94
CA ALA A 2 17.20 -11.72 -5.20
C ALA A 2 16.92 -11.77 -3.67
N LEU A 3 16.64 -10.63 -3.03
CA LEU A 3 16.54 -10.54 -1.57
C LEU A 3 15.42 -11.39 -0.95
N ARG A 4 14.24 -11.47 -1.62
CA ARG A 4 13.09 -12.22 -1.08
C ARG A 4 13.33 -13.73 -1.09
N ASP A 5 13.97 -14.23 -2.14
CA ASP A 5 14.21 -15.66 -2.35
C ASP A 5 15.45 -16.17 -1.59
N GLU A 6 16.26 -15.28 -1.05
CA GLU A 6 17.33 -15.59 -0.10
C GLU A 6 16.83 -15.54 1.34
N ALA A 7 16.08 -14.49 1.71
CA ALA A 7 15.54 -14.35 3.06
C ALA A 7 14.53 -15.45 3.42
N ASN A 8 13.73 -15.94 2.47
CA ASN A 8 12.78 -17.03 2.73
C ASN A 8 13.42 -18.41 2.94
N LYS A 9 14.75 -18.54 2.76
CA LYS A 9 15.53 -19.76 3.04
C LYS A 9 16.18 -19.75 4.43
N PHE A 10 16.04 -18.66 5.18
CA PHE A 10 16.69 -18.49 6.47
C PHE A 10 16.16 -19.48 7.52
N SER A 11 14.85 -19.68 7.55
CA SER A 11 14.19 -20.69 8.38
C SER A 11 12.81 -21.04 7.79
N ASP A 12 12.25 -22.19 8.18
CA ASP A 12 10.89 -22.58 7.79
C ASP A 12 9.85 -21.57 8.31
N LEU A 13 10.11 -21.00 9.49
CA LEU A 13 9.28 -19.96 10.11
C LEU A 13 9.33 -18.65 9.31
N MET A 14 10.53 -18.23 8.87
CA MET A 14 10.72 -17.08 7.97
C MET A 14 10.02 -17.30 6.63
N ASN A 15 10.09 -18.52 6.08
CA ASN A 15 9.38 -18.89 4.87
C ASN A 15 7.86 -18.77 5.05
N LYS A 16 7.33 -19.36 6.13
CA LYS A 16 5.91 -19.33 6.48
C LYS A 16 5.40 -17.89 6.61
N TRP A 17 6.17 -17.01 7.26
CA TRP A 17 5.84 -15.59 7.39
C TRP A 17 5.94 -14.82 6.06
N MET A 18 7.07 -14.90 5.35
CA MET A 18 7.32 -14.18 4.09
C MET A 18 6.35 -14.57 2.98
N MET A 19 6.03 -15.85 2.88
CA MET A 19 5.17 -16.42 1.83
C MET A 19 3.70 -16.51 2.27
N ARG A 20 3.37 -16.05 3.49
CA ARG A 20 2.01 -16.04 4.05
C ARG A 20 1.34 -17.43 4.04
N LEU A 21 2.10 -18.47 4.40
CA LEU A 21 1.63 -19.87 4.34
C LEU A 21 0.72 -20.28 5.51
N GLY A 22 0.43 -19.38 6.44
CA GLY A 22 -0.46 -19.63 7.56
C GLY A 22 -0.38 -18.55 8.64
N LYS A 23 -1.16 -18.73 9.70
CA LYS A 23 -1.01 -17.92 10.93
C LYS A 23 0.15 -18.45 11.75
N LEU A 24 0.83 -17.54 12.45
CA LEU A 24 1.81 -17.86 13.46
C LEU A 24 1.09 -18.04 14.81
N SER A 25 1.55 -19.00 15.61
CA SER A 25 1.26 -19.05 17.04
C SER A 25 2.02 -17.93 17.76
N HIS A 26 1.69 -17.65 19.02
CA HIS A 26 2.40 -16.63 19.77
C HIS A 26 3.88 -16.99 20.00
N GLU A 27 4.16 -18.28 20.25
CA GLU A 27 5.53 -18.80 20.37
C GLU A 27 6.31 -18.67 19.05
N GLU A 28 5.65 -18.92 17.92
CA GLU A 28 6.21 -18.70 16.58
C GLU A 28 6.45 -17.21 16.29
N GLU A 29 5.63 -16.30 16.82
CA GLU A 29 5.84 -14.85 16.69
C GLU A 29 7.07 -14.39 17.47
N ASP A 30 7.24 -14.88 18.70
CA ASP A 30 8.39 -14.56 19.55
C ASP A 30 9.70 -15.07 18.93
N GLU A 31 9.70 -16.32 18.44
CA GLU A 31 10.85 -16.92 17.76
C GLU A 31 11.20 -16.17 16.46
N LEU A 32 10.20 -15.83 15.65
CA LEU A 32 10.42 -15.05 14.43
C LEU A 32 10.99 -13.65 14.75
N GLY A 33 10.52 -13.03 15.83
CA GLY A 33 11.04 -11.75 16.31
C GLY A 33 12.53 -11.81 16.62
N ALA A 34 12.98 -12.85 17.33
CA ALA A 34 14.39 -13.06 17.60
C ALA A 34 15.22 -13.28 16.32
N GLN A 35 14.72 -14.09 15.39
CA GLN A 35 15.39 -14.34 14.10
C GLN A 35 15.54 -13.06 13.26
N LEU A 36 14.53 -12.19 13.24
CA LEU A 36 14.60 -10.91 12.52
C LEU A 36 15.63 -9.95 13.14
N LEU A 37 15.74 -9.93 14.46
CA LEU A 37 16.74 -9.13 15.17
C LEU A 37 18.16 -9.64 14.94
N GLU A 38 18.38 -10.95 14.82
CA GLU A 38 19.70 -11.51 14.45
C GLU A 38 20.09 -11.21 13.00
N MET A 39 19.11 -11.11 12.11
CA MET A 39 19.33 -10.73 10.70
C MET A 39 19.57 -9.23 10.51
N ASP A 40 19.23 -8.42 11.51
CA ASP A 40 19.29 -6.96 11.50
C ASP A 40 20.67 -6.45 11.03
N GLU A 41 21.74 -6.93 11.66
CA GLU A 41 23.10 -6.46 11.38
C GLU A 41 23.61 -6.78 9.96
N ARG A 42 23.03 -7.77 9.27
CA ARG A 42 23.56 -8.29 7.99
C ARG A 42 22.70 -7.97 6.78
N TYR A 43 21.38 -7.84 6.94
CA TYR A 43 20.45 -7.79 5.81
C TYR A 43 19.44 -6.65 5.88
N LEU A 44 19.30 -6.00 7.04
CA LEU A 44 18.34 -4.93 7.22
C LEU A 44 19.07 -3.60 7.43
N LEU A 45 18.53 -2.55 6.83
CA LEU A 45 19.03 -1.20 7.01
C LEU A 45 18.03 -0.48 7.92
N ILE A 46 18.32 -0.43 9.22
CA ILE A 46 17.55 0.36 10.17
C ILE A 46 17.95 1.83 10.01
N GLN A 47 16.96 2.69 9.78
CA GLN A 47 17.14 4.14 9.69
C GLN A 47 16.05 4.85 10.47
N ASP A 48 16.47 5.85 11.25
CA ASP A 48 15.56 6.81 11.85
C ASP A 48 14.99 7.73 10.77
N VAL A 49 13.66 7.80 10.68
CA VAL A 49 12.96 8.66 9.74
C VAL A 49 12.01 9.63 10.44
N LEU A 50 12.11 10.91 10.07
CA LEU A 50 11.18 11.94 10.51
C LEU A 50 9.90 11.90 9.67
N MET A 51 8.86 11.30 10.23
CA MET A 51 7.55 11.26 9.58
C MET A 51 6.85 12.62 9.64
N LYS A 52 6.80 13.33 8.51
CA LYS A 52 5.86 14.44 8.33
C LYS A 52 4.46 13.86 8.08
N ARG A 53 3.61 13.78 9.11
CA ARG A 53 2.20 13.41 8.94
C ARG A 53 1.45 14.53 8.22
N ALA A 54 1.45 14.49 6.89
CA ALA A 54 0.43 15.17 6.09
C ALA A 54 -0.76 14.21 5.89
N SER A 55 -1.35 13.74 6.99
CA SER A 55 -2.55 12.92 6.94
C SER A 55 -3.79 13.82 6.94
N ASN A 56 -3.93 14.65 5.91
CA ASN A 56 -5.22 15.26 5.61
C ASN A 56 -6.10 14.18 4.99
N PHE A 57 -6.55 13.23 5.81
CA PHE A 57 -7.62 12.34 5.40
C PHE A 57 -8.84 13.20 5.15
N GLU A 58 -9.17 13.37 3.88
CA GLU A 58 -10.33 14.14 3.47
C GLU A 58 -11.61 13.39 3.86
N LYS A 59 -12.46 14.01 4.69
CA LYS A 59 -13.79 13.50 5.06
C LYS A 59 -14.87 14.00 4.10
N SER A 60 -14.55 14.16 2.83
CA SER A 60 -15.53 14.52 1.83
C SER A 60 -16.57 13.43 1.68
N ALA A 61 -17.79 13.84 1.35
CA ALA A 61 -18.78 12.92 0.81
C ALA A 61 -18.20 12.17 -0.40
N ILE A 62 -18.77 11.00 -0.69
CA ILE A 62 -18.41 10.22 -1.86
C ILE A 62 -19.54 10.42 -2.88
N SER A 63 -19.18 10.83 -4.08
CA SER A 63 -20.11 10.97 -5.20
C SER A 63 -19.82 9.96 -6.29
N LYS A 64 -20.84 9.59 -7.06
CA LYS A 64 -20.73 8.64 -8.17
C LYS A 64 -20.55 9.40 -9.48
N CYS A 65 -19.50 9.10 -10.24
CA CYS A 65 -19.31 9.66 -11.57
C CYS A 65 -20.40 9.12 -12.52
N ILE A 66 -21.07 10.00 -13.26
CA ILE A 66 -22.13 9.62 -14.21
C ILE A 66 -21.56 8.84 -15.40
N LYS A 67 -20.35 9.17 -15.86
CA LYS A 67 -19.72 8.57 -17.05
C LYS A 67 -19.15 7.17 -16.80
N CYS A 68 -18.31 6.99 -15.77
CA CYS A 68 -17.69 5.67 -15.48
C CYS A 68 -18.36 4.88 -14.35
N GLY A 69 -19.25 5.50 -13.57
CA GLY A 69 -19.93 4.84 -12.45
C GLY A 69 -19.09 4.66 -11.19
N GLU A 70 -17.83 5.11 -11.18
CA GLU A 70 -16.95 5.00 -10.02
C GLU A 70 -17.32 5.98 -8.90
N PHE A 71 -17.07 5.56 -7.67
CA PHE A 71 -17.22 6.37 -6.48
C PHE A 71 -15.94 7.15 -6.20
N VAL A 72 -16.05 8.48 -6.15
CA VAL A 72 -14.92 9.39 -5.99
C VAL A 72 -15.16 10.40 -4.86
N PRO A 73 -14.12 10.79 -4.10
CA PRO A 73 -14.21 11.85 -3.10
C PRO A 73 -14.70 13.17 -3.70
N GLU A 74 -15.49 13.92 -2.94
CA GLU A 74 -16.07 15.18 -3.40
C GLU A 74 -15.03 16.23 -3.81
N SER A 75 -13.82 16.30 -3.23
CA SER A 75 -12.79 17.23 -3.74
C SER A 75 -12.25 16.86 -5.13
N LEU A 76 -12.44 15.60 -5.53
CA LEU A 76 -11.89 15.02 -6.75
C LEU A 76 -12.95 14.91 -7.86
N VAL A 77 -14.15 15.43 -7.63
CA VAL A 77 -15.17 15.54 -8.68
C VAL A 77 -15.05 16.86 -9.46
N VAL A 78 -15.46 16.80 -10.71
CA VAL A 78 -15.70 17.93 -11.58
C VAL A 78 -17.21 18.01 -11.79
N ARG A 79 -17.79 19.20 -11.59
CA ARG A 79 -19.21 19.46 -11.87
C ARG A 79 -19.32 20.27 -13.16
N ASN A 80 -20.10 19.79 -14.10
CA ASN A 80 -20.46 20.48 -15.33
C ASN A 80 -22.00 20.43 -15.50
N ASP A 81 -22.52 20.97 -16.61
CA ASP A 81 -23.96 21.00 -16.87
C ASP A 81 -24.60 19.59 -16.98
N ASP A 82 -23.80 18.56 -17.27
CA ASP A 82 -24.21 17.16 -17.38
C ASP A 82 -24.20 16.39 -16.04
N GLY A 83 -23.64 16.98 -14.98
CA GLY A 83 -23.69 16.48 -13.61
C GLY A 83 -22.32 16.26 -12.96
N VAL A 84 -22.17 15.16 -12.20
CA VAL A 84 -20.96 14.87 -11.42
C VAL A 84 -20.04 13.89 -12.17
N HIS A 85 -18.82 14.33 -12.45
CA HIS A 85 -17.81 13.59 -13.22
C HIS A 85 -16.53 13.40 -12.40
N CYS A 86 -15.80 12.30 -12.60
CA CYS A 86 -14.45 12.17 -12.03
C CYS A 86 -13.43 12.90 -12.90
N ARG A 87 -12.36 13.43 -12.30
CA ARG A 87 -11.27 14.11 -13.02
C ARG A 87 -10.68 13.28 -14.16
N ALA A 88 -10.62 11.95 -14.04
CA ALA A 88 -10.16 11.07 -15.11
C ALA A 88 -11.09 11.09 -16.34
N CYS A 89 -12.40 11.05 -16.13
CA CYS A 89 -13.40 11.13 -17.20
C CYS A 89 -13.39 12.46 -17.96
N GLU A 90 -13.00 13.53 -17.27
CA GLU A 90 -12.85 14.89 -17.81
C GLU A 90 -11.43 15.20 -18.30
N GLY A 91 -10.50 14.24 -18.25
CA GLY A 91 -9.12 14.44 -18.72
C GLY A 91 -8.29 15.39 -17.85
N THR A 92 -8.70 15.64 -16.61
CA THR A 92 -8.02 16.50 -15.62
C THR A 92 -7.46 15.70 -14.44
N ALA A 93 -7.22 14.40 -14.65
CA ALA A 93 -6.57 13.54 -13.66
C ALA A 93 -5.16 14.06 -13.32
N TYR A 94 -4.68 13.68 -12.14
CA TYR A 94 -3.31 13.97 -11.69
C TYR A 94 -2.25 13.09 -12.38
N TYR A 95 -2.65 12.30 -13.38
CA TYR A 95 -1.80 11.38 -14.12
C TYR A 95 -2.14 11.46 -15.62
N GLU A 96 -1.14 11.20 -16.45
CA GLU A 96 -1.31 11.04 -17.89
C GLU A 96 -1.26 9.56 -18.25
N LEU A 97 -2.25 9.09 -19.01
CA LEU A 97 -2.23 7.75 -19.57
C LEU A 97 -1.32 7.77 -20.80
N GLN A 98 -0.18 7.08 -20.73
CA GLN A 98 0.59 6.78 -21.94
C GLN A 98 -0.22 5.79 -22.77
N ARG A 99 -0.73 6.25 -23.92
CA ARG A 99 -1.37 5.38 -24.90
C ARG A 99 -0.32 4.45 -25.49
N ALA A 100 -0.63 3.17 -25.53
CA ALA A 100 0.09 2.18 -26.33
C ALA A 100 -0.10 2.45 -27.82
#